data_AF-A0A2N3VXD7-F1
#
_entry.id   AF-A0A2N3VXD7-F1
#
_cell.length_a   1.000
_cell.length_b   1.000
_cell.length_c   1.000
_cell.angle_alpha   90.00
_cell.angle_beta   90.00
_cell.angle_gamma   90.00
#
_symmetry.space_group_name_H-M   'P 1'
#
loop_
_entity.id
_entity.type
_entity.pdbx_description
1 polymer ?
#
loop_
_entity_poly.entity_id
_entity_poly.type
_entity_poly.pdbx_seq_one_letter_code
_entity_poly.pdbx_strand_id
1 'polypeptide(L)'
;MPHRSRRALGAVAALALLTAPLTACGSDALERCVPVAAESATPGELIGRYEGAHEADGVRLTLSPGGAMRAEKWPTGDYHRAKLGKTFDGSGTWEIESATASTGRALLRLHFTKPTLFLQGDTLDKLTIGIDATRTDLYQDTDPDICPDFRLRRHKP
;
A
#
# COMPACT_ATOMS: atom_id res chain seq x y z
N MET A 1 64.61 -1.42 67.97
CA MET A 1 64.96 -2.58 67.13
C MET A 1 63.72 -3.48 66.98
N PRO A 2 63.63 -4.31 65.94
CA PRO A 2 63.07 -4.14 64.58
C PRO A 2 61.52 -4.34 64.58
N HIS A 3 60.70 -4.29 63.53
CA HIS A 3 60.81 -4.80 62.17
C HIS A 3 59.85 -4.05 61.24
N ARG A 4 60.36 -3.73 60.04
CA ARG A 4 59.63 -3.22 58.89
C ARG A 4 58.92 -4.40 58.21
N SER A 5 57.61 -4.34 58.03
CA SER A 5 56.86 -5.24 57.14
C SER A 5 56.23 -4.42 56.03
N ARG A 6 56.78 -4.57 54.81
CA ARG A 6 56.14 -4.15 53.57
C ARG A 6 55.06 -5.17 53.23
N ARG A 7 53.84 -4.73 52.92
CA ARG A 7 52.99 -5.42 51.96
C ARG A 7 52.46 -4.41 50.96
N ALA A 8 52.74 -4.74 49.70
CA ALA A 8 52.32 -4.06 48.49
C ALA A 8 50.85 -4.38 48.16
N LEU A 9 50.43 -3.90 46.98
CA LEU A 9 49.21 -4.19 46.22
C LEU A 9 48.08 -3.18 46.52
N GLY A 10 47.48 -2.50 45.55
CA GLY A 10 47.57 -2.57 44.10
C GLY A 10 46.39 -1.83 43.47
N ALA A 11 46.48 -1.62 42.16
CA ALA A 11 45.41 -1.48 41.15
C ALA A 11 44.26 -0.47 41.41
N VAL A 12 44.23 0.66 40.68
CA VAL A 12 43.62 0.86 39.34
C VAL A 12 42.12 1.24 39.40
N ALA A 13 41.90 2.39 38.77
CA ALA A 13 40.69 3.04 38.27
C ALA A 13 39.37 2.26 38.15
N ALA A 14 38.28 3.00 38.32
CA ALA A 14 37.13 2.89 37.43
C ALA A 14 36.40 4.24 37.33
N LEU A 15 36.43 4.84 36.13
CA LEU A 15 35.52 5.91 35.73
C LEU A 15 34.08 5.35 35.73
N ALA A 16 33.20 5.93 36.55
CA ALA A 16 31.77 5.69 36.44
C ALA A 16 31.24 6.46 35.21
N LEU A 17 31.12 5.75 34.08
CA LEU A 17 30.45 6.22 32.88
C LEU A 17 28.92 6.22 33.10
N LEU A 18 28.31 7.36 32.77
CA LEU A 18 26.87 7.62 32.78
C LEU A 18 26.12 6.60 31.91
N THR A 19 25.35 5.72 32.53
CA THR A 19 24.33 4.91 31.85
C THR A 19 22.95 5.44 32.20
N ALA A 20 22.52 6.49 31.52
CA ALA A 20 21.10 6.79 31.37
C ALA A 20 20.61 6.05 30.12
N PRO A 21 19.63 5.13 30.22
CA PRO A 21 19.06 4.53 29.04
C PRO A 21 18.23 5.60 28.33
N LEU A 22 18.72 6.08 27.19
CA LEU A 22 17.91 6.75 26.18
C LEU A 22 16.96 5.70 25.61
N THR A 23 15.84 5.44 26.27
CA THR A 23 14.72 4.70 25.69
C THR A 23 13.98 5.61 24.73
N ALA A 24 14.59 5.89 23.59
CA ALA A 24 13.93 6.42 22.42
C ALA A 24 13.68 5.27 21.43
N CYS A 25 12.86 4.31 21.84
CA CYS A 25 12.26 3.35 20.93
C CYS A 25 10.81 3.79 20.71
N GLY A 26 10.60 4.69 19.75
CA GLY A 26 9.27 4.88 19.18
C GLY A 26 8.89 3.59 18.48
N SER A 27 8.00 2.82 19.09
CA SER A 27 7.46 1.57 18.55
C SER A 27 6.26 1.83 17.63
N ASP A 28 6.34 2.87 16.79
CA ASP A 28 5.44 2.98 15.66
C ASP A 28 6.18 2.34 14.50
N ALA A 29 5.91 1.05 14.27
CA ALA A 29 6.18 0.45 12.98
C ALA A 29 5.55 1.39 11.95
N LEU A 30 6.37 2.09 11.16
CA LEU A 30 5.93 3.07 10.16
C LEU A 30 4.71 2.49 9.44
N GLU A 31 3.53 3.06 9.71
CA GLU A 31 2.29 2.54 9.14
C GLU A 31 2.42 2.66 7.63
N ARG A 32 2.44 1.51 6.93
CA ARG A 32 2.50 1.51 5.47
C ARG A 32 1.27 2.22 4.91
N CYS A 33 1.49 3.12 3.96
CA CYS A 33 0.44 3.91 3.30
C CYS A 33 -0.63 3.03 2.65
N VAL A 34 -0.23 1.89 2.09
CA VAL A 34 -1.13 0.83 1.61
C VAL A 34 -0.69 -0.54 2.16
N PRO A 35 -1.61 -1.51 2.27
CA PRO A 35 -1.27 -2.90 2.54
C PRO A 35 -0.35 -3.47 1.45
N VAL A 36 0.45 -4.47 1.84
CA VAL A 36 1.26 -5.26 0.89
C VAL A 36 0.36 -5.90 -0.16
N ALA A 37 0.85 -6.00 -1.38
CA ALA A 37 0.16 -6.67 -2.47
C ALA A 37 -0.21 -8.10 -2.07
N ALA A 38 -1.48 -8.47 -2.24
CA ALA A 38 -1.97 -9.79 -1.92
C ALA A 38 -1.59 -10.78 -3.02
N GLU A 39 -1.17 -11.99 -2.65
CA GLU A 39 -0.91 -13.08 -3.60
C GLU A 39 -2.22 -13.66 -4.18
N SER A 40 -3.33 -13.53 -3.44
CA SER A 40 -4.66 -13.95 -3.88
C SER A 40 -5.74 -13.04 -3.28
N ALA A 41 -6.90 -13.01 -3.91
CA ALA A 41 -8.07 -12.30 -3.43
C ALA A 41 -9.35 -12.99 -3.92
N THR A 42 -10.43 -12.81 -3.18
CA THR A 42 -11.76 -13.31 -3.54
C THR A 42 -12.70 -12.14 -3.87
N PRO A 43 -13.77 -12.38 -4.67
CA PRO A 43 -14.74 -11.35 -4.95
C PRO A 43 -15.38 -10.73 -3.69
N GLY A 44 -15.63 -11.54 -2.65
CA GLY A 44 -16.22 -11.07 -1.39
C GLY A 44 -15.34 -10.08 -0.63
N GLU A 45 -14.02 -10.20 -0.76
CA GLU A 45 -13.06 -9.27 -0.15
C GLU A 45 -12.99 -7.94 -0.90
N LEU A 46 -13.39 -7.89 -2.17
CA LEU A 46 -13.31 -6.68 -3.00
C LEU A 46 -14.63 -5.95 -3.18
N ILE A 47 -15.78 -6.62 -3.02
CA ILE A 47 -17.08 -5.96 -3.13
C ILE A 47 -17.14 -4.79 -2.13
N GLY A 48 -17.64 -3.65 -2.61
CA GLY A 48 -17.77 -2.43 -1.81
C GLY A 48 -17.58 -1.14 -2.60
N ARG A 49 -17.63 -0.03 -1.86
CA ARG A 49 -17.33 1.31 -2.38
C ARG A 49 -15.91 1.70 -1.98
N TYR A 50 -15.20 2.28 -2.91
CA TYR A 50 -13.85 2.78 -2.76
C TYR A 50 -13.82 4.28 -3.03
N GLU A 51 -13.01 5.00 -2.26
CA GLU A 51 -12.72 6.41 -2.46
C GLU A 51 -11.22 6.60 -2.64
N GLY A 52 -10.88 7.47 -3.59
CA GLY A 52 -9.50 7.77 -3.90
C GLY A 52 -8.90 8.85 -3.01
N ALA A 53 -7.58 8.79 -2.88
CA ALA A 53 -6.77 9.79 -2.21
C ALA A 53 -5.61 10.21 -3.13
N HIS A 54 -5.02 11.39 -2.87
CA HIS A 54 -3.89 11.94 -3.62
C HIS A 54 -4.22 12.14 -5.11
N GLU A 55 -3.53 11.46 -6.04
CA GLU A 55 -3.86 11.59 -7.46
C GLU A 55 -5.23 11.00 -7.81
N ALA A 56 -5.79 10.17 -6.92
CA ALA A 56 -7.15 9.66 -7.03
C ALA A 56 -8.18 10.51 -6.26
N ASP A 57 -7.84 11.70 -5.75
CA ASP A 57 -8.79 12.51 -4.98
C ASP A 57 -10.10 12.77 -5.76
N GLY A 58 -11.22 12.51 -5.10
CA GLY A 58 -12.56 12.58 -5.69
C GLY A 58 -12.95 11.42 -6.61
N VAL A 59 -12.05 10.48 -6.93
CA VAL A 59 -12.38 9.26 -7.67
C VAL A 59 -13.19 8.33 -6.79
N ARG A 60 -14.22 7.69 -7.37
CA ARG A 60 -14.98 6.64 -6.68
C ARG A 60 -15.10 5.41 -7.57
N LEU A 61 -14.97 4.24 -6.95
CA LEU A 61 -15.22 2.96 -7.60
C LEU A 61 -16.19 2.16 -6.74
N THR A 62 -17.22 1.60 -7.36
CA THR A 62 -18.13 0.67 -6.72
C THR A 62 -18.03 -0.67 -7.43
N LEU A 63 -17.67 -1.71 -6.67
CA LEU A 63 -17.63 -3.09 -7.13
C LEU A 63 -18.83 -3.83 -6.54
N SER A 64 -19.72 -4.29 -7.41
CA SER A 64 -20.96 -4.96 -7.04
C SER A 64 -20.82 -6.48 -7.09
N PRO A 65 -21.64 -7.22 -6.31
CA PRO A 65 -21.83 -8.64 -6.52
C PRO A 65 -22.21 -8.95 -7.97
N GLY A 66 -21.79 -10.10 -8.49
CA GLY A 66 -22.04 -10.49 -9.88
C GLY A 66 -21.11 -9.85 -10.92
N GLY A 67 -20.05 -9.17 -10.48
CA GLY A 67 -18.97 -8.71 -11.37
C GLY A 67 -19.23 -7.37 -12.06
N ALA A 68 -20.28 -6.63 -11.70
CA ALA A 68 -20.54 -5.30 -12.23
C ALA A 68 -19.75 -4.22 -11.48
N MET A 69 -19.36 -3.15 -12.18
CA MET A 69 -18.71 -1.97 -11.59
C MET A 69 -19.29 -0.64 -12.09
N ARG A 70 -19.10 0.40 -11.27
CA ARG A 70 -19.30 1.81 -11.63
C ARG A 70 -18.11 2.62 -11.14
N ALA A 71 -17.60 3.50 -11.99
CA ALA A 71 -16.54 4.45 -11.67
C ALA A 71 -17.04 5.88 -11.86
N GLU A 72 -16.63 6.78 -10.98
CA GLU A 72 -16.95 8.21 -11.03
C GLU A 72 -15.65 9.00 -10.98
N LYS A 73 -15.57 10.05 -11.82
CA LYS A 73 -14.37 10.88 -12.01
C LYS A 73 -13.11 10.06 -12.33
N TRP A 74 -13.26 8.92 -12.98
CA TRP A 74 -12.16 8.02 -13.31
C TRP A 74 -11.19 8.67 -14.31
N PRO A 75 -9.87 8.58 -14.11
CA PRO A 75 -8.92 9.23 -15.01
C PRO A 75 -8.80 8.48 -16.34
N THR A 76 -8.74 9.21 -17.45
CA THR A 76 -8.13 8.73 -18.70
C THR A 76 -6.62 8.70 -18.52
N GLY A 77 -5.89 7.84 -19.24
CA GLY A 77 -4.44 7.78 -19.18
C GLY A 77 -3.91 6.38 -19.49
N ASP A 78 -2.61 6.23 -19.65
CA ASP A 78 -1.98 4.93 -19.88
C ASP A 78 -1.06 4.64 -18.69
N TYR A 79 -0.95 3.38 -18.26
CA TYR A 79 0.05 2.93 -17.28
C TYR A 79 1.47 3.40 -17.62
N HIS A 80 1.77 3.63 -18.90
CA HIS A 80 3.06 4.12 -19.39
C HIS A 80 3.22 5.65 -19.40
N ARG A 81 2.17 6.44 -19.10
CA ARG A 81 2.25 7.91 -19.08
C ARG A 81 2.43 8.41 -17.65
N ALA A 82 3.37 9.34 -17.48
CA ALA A 82 3.70 9.93 -16.18
C ALA A 82 2.59 10.79 -15.55
N LYS A 83 1.47 11.05 -16.24
CA LYS A 83 0.36 11.86 -15.72
C LYS A 83 -0.99 11.35 -16.19
N LEU A 84 -1.93 11.32 -15.26
CA LEU A 84 -3.35 11.10 -15.53
C LEU A 84 -3.94 12.26 -16.35
N GLY A 85 -4.88 11.93 -17.22
CA GLY A 85 -5.56 12.85 -18.13
C GLY A 85 -6.88 13.39 -17.57
N LYS A 86 -7.84 13.65 -18.47
CA LYS A 86 -9.20 14.09 -18.09
C LYS A 86 -9.93 12.99 -17.33
N THR A 87 -11.05 13.33 -16.70
CA THR A 87 -11.88 12.36 -15.98
C THR A 87 -13.14 11.98 -16.74
N PHE A 88 -13.68 10.80 -16.48
CA PHE A 88 -14.98 10.33 -16.98
C PHE A 88 -15.74 9.52 -15.93
N ASP A 89 -17.05 9.39 -16.12
CA ASP A 89 -17.87 8.44 -15.37
C ASP A 89 -18.09 7.21 -16.24
N GLY A 90 -17.92 6.03 -15.65
CA GLY A 90 -17.90 4.77 -16.37
C GLY A 90 -18.66 3.65 -15.67
N SER A 91 -18.94 2.61 -16.44
CA SER A 91 -19.50 1.36 -15.94
C SER A 91 -18.99 0.19 -16.75
N GLY A 92 -19.04 -1.00 -16.17
CA GLY A 92 -18.59 -2.20 -16.85
C GLY A 92 -18.53 -3.40 -15.94
N THR A 93 -17.59 -4.29 -16.22
CA THR A 93 -17.34 -5.48 -15.41
C THR A 93 -15.95 -5.46 -14.79
N TRP A 94 -15.72 -6.32 -13.81
CA TRP A 94 -14.43 -6.48 -13.17
C TRP A 94 -14.14 -7.96 -12.90
N GLU A 95 -12.86 -8.28 -12.81
CA GLU A 95 -12.39 -9.63 -12.48
C GLU A 95 -11.07 -9.58 -11.70
N ILE A 96 -10.76 -10.68 -11.03
CA ILE A 96 -9.49 -10.87 -10.33
C ILE A 96 -8.58 -11.70 -11.22
N GLU A 97 -7.45 -11.13 -11.59
CA GLU A 97 -6.35 -11.86 -12.21
C GLU A 97 -5.49 -12.43 -11.08
N SER A 98 -5.43 -13.77 -10.99
CA SER A 98 -4.61 -14.46 -9.98
C SER A 98 -3.12 -14.15 -10.15
N ALA A 99 -2.36 -14.23 -9.06
CA ALA A 99 -0.92 -14.12 -9.13
C ALA A 99 -0.33 -15.16 -10.10
N THR A 100 0.62 -14.70 -10.90
CA THR A 100 1.43 -15.54 -11.77
C THR A 100 2.88 -15.47 -11.33
N ALA A 101 3.74 -16.35 -11.86
CA ALA A 101 5.17 -16.30 -11.59
C ALA A 101 5.81 -14.95 -12.00
N SER A 102 5.22 -14.23 -12.97
CA SER A 102 5.73 -12.92 -13.41
C SER A 102 5.20 -11.74 -12.61
N THR A 103 3.98 -11.83 -12.05
CA THR A 103 3.39 -10.73 -11.28
C THR A 103 3.63 -10.85 -9.78
N GLY A 104 3.67 -12.08 -9.25
CA GLY A 104 3.80 -12.36 -7.81
C GLY A 104 2.62 -11.88 -6.96
N ARG A 105 1.56 -11.37 -7.57
CA ARG A 105 0.43 -10.71 -6.90
C ARG A 105 -0.85 -10.78 -7.71
N ALA A 106 -1.97 -10.74 -7.00
CA ALA A 106 -3.30 -10.62 -7.57
C ALA A 106 -3.58 -9.18 -8.03
N LEU A 107 -4.25 -9.07 -9.17
CA LEU A 107 -4.60 -7.78 -9.78
C LEU A 107 -6.10 -7.70 -9.99
N LEU A 108 -6.67 -6.52 -9.79
CA LEU A 108 -8.02 -6.19 -10.21
C LEU A 108 -7.96 -5.68 -11.66
N ARG A 109 -8.70 -6.33 -12.56
CA ARG A 109 -8.91 -5.84 -13.93
C ARG A 109 -10.30 -5.22 -14.06
N LEU A 110 -10.35 -4.05 -14.67
CA LEU A 110 -11.55 -3.28 -14.94
C LEU A 110 -11.82 -3.31 -16.44
N HIS A 111 -13.04 -3.68 -16.82
CA HIS A 111 -13.47 -3.74 -18.21
C HIS A 111 -14.58 -2.71 -18.43
N PHE A 112 -14.21 -1.51 -18.87
CA PHE A 112 -15.17 -0.43 -19.12
C PHE A 112 -15.98 -0.72 -20.39
N THR A 113 -17.31 -0.79 -20.27
CA THR A 113 -18.23 -0.87 -21.41
C THR A 113 -18.88 0.47 -21.72
N LYS A 114 -18.82 1.42 -20.78
CA LYS A 114 -19.24 2.81 -20.96
C LYS A 114 -18.19 3.76 -20.36
N PRO A 115 -17.83 4.84 -21.05
CA PRO A 115 -18.18 5.12 -22.46
C PRO A 115 -17.49 4.12 -23.41
N THR A 116 -18.11 3.80 -24.54
CA THR A 116 -17.61 2.80 -25.52
C THR A 116 -16.34 3.22 -26.27
N LEU A 117 -15.80 4.40 -25.96
CA LEU A 117 -14.72 5.05 -26.71
C LEU A 117 -13.32 4.75 -26.16
N PHE A 118 -13.20 4.11 -24.99
CA PHE A 118 -11.89 3.79 -24.42
C PHE A 118 -11.46 2.37 -24.79
N LEU A 119 -10.28 2.26 -25.39
CA LEU A 119 -9.60 0.99 -25.60
C LEU A 119 -8.81 0.60 -24.33
N GLN A 120 -8.40 -0.66 -24.26
CA GLN A 120 -7.49 -1.13 -23.21
C GLN A 120 -6.20 -0.30 -23.22
N GLY A 121 -5.79 0.21 -22.05
CA GLY A 121 -4.65 1.14 -21.93
C GLY A 121 -4.95 2.63 -22.17
N ASP A 122 -6.18 3.01 -22.50
CA ASP A 122 -6.60 4.43 -22.53
C ASP A 122 -7.04 4.95 -21.15
N THR A 123 -7.05 4.06 -20.15
CA THR A 123 -7.28 4.38 -18.74
C THR A 123 -6.50 3.44 -17.82
N LEU A 124 -6.49 3.74 -16.52
CA LEU A 124 -6.12 2.77 -15.49
C LEU A 124 -7.18 1.66 -15.44
N ASP A 125 -6.86 0.52 -16.03
CA ASP A 125 -7.74 -0.65 -16.12
C ASP A 125 -7.23 -1.86 -15.32
N LYS A 126 -6.06 -1.72 -14.67
CA LYS A 126 -5.41 -2.75 -13.89
C LYS A 126 -4.82 -2.14 -12.62
N LEU A 127 -5.20 -2.69 -11.47
CA LEU A 127 -4.77 -2.22 -10.15
C LEU A 127 -4.25 -3.39 -9.31
N THR A 128 -3.26 -3.13 -8.46
CA THR A 128 -2.81 -4.07 -7.45
C THR A 128 -3.81 -4.11 -6.30
N ILE A 129 -4.04 -5.30 -5.77
CA ILE A 129 -4.91 -5.53 -4.62
C ILE A 129 -4.04 -5.61 -3.36
N GLY A 130 -4.26 -4.72 -2.39
CA GLY A 130 -3.66 -4.81 -1.07
C GLY A 130 -4.72 -5.11 -0.01
N ILE A 131 -4.49 -6.14 0.80
CA ILE A 131 -5.40 -6.53 1.90
C ILE A 131 -4.57 -6.73 3.17
N ASP A 132 -5.01 -6.10 4.26
CA ASP A 132 -4.57 -6.44 5.62
C ASP A 132 -5.79 -6.71 6.52
N ALA A 133 -5.56 -6.96 7.81
CA ALA A 133 -6.61 -7.25 8.77
C ALA A 133 -7.69 -6.16 8.89
N THR A 134 -7.39 -4.94 8.45
CA THR A 134 -8.21 -3.75 8.68
C THR A 134 -8.55 -2.98 7.42
N ARG A 135 -7.80 -3.14 6.33
CA ARG A 135 -7.88 -2.32 5.13
C ARG A 135 -7.92 -3.19 3.87
N THR A 136 -8.64 -2.69 2.88
CA THR A 136 -8.63 -3.19 1.50
C THR A 136 -8.39 -1.99 0.61
N ASP A 137 -7.29 -2.01 -0.14
CA ASP A 137 -6.87 -0.92 -1.00
C ASP A 137 -6.61 -1.44 -2.42
N LEU A 138 -6.89 -0.58 -3.40
CA LEU A 138 -6.58 -0.78 -4.81
C LEU A 138 -5.64 0.33 -5.25
N TYR A 139 -4.50 0.00 -5.84
CA TYR A 139 -3.50 1.00 -6.18
C TYR A 139 -2.72 0.66 -7.43
N GLN A 140 -2.21 1.70 -8.10
CA GLN A 140 -1.23 1.53 -9.16
C GLN A 140 0.11 1.18 -8.50
N ASP A 141 0.65 0.01 -8.80
CA ASP A 141 1.94 -0.38 -8.22
C ASP A 141 3.08 -0.03 -9.17
N THR A 142 3.77 1.05 -8.83
CA THR A 142 4.92 1.56 -9.56
C THR A 142 6.25 1.19 -8.90
N ASP A 143 6.28 0.98 -7.57
CA ASP A 143 7.47 0.63 -6.77
C ASP A 143 7.05 0.28 -5.31
N PRO A 144 7.42 -0.88 -4.73
CA PRO A 144 7.06 -1.23 -3.34
C PRO A 144 7.71 -0.33 -2.27
N ASP A 145 8.78 0.40 -2.61
CA ASP A 145 9.49 1.30 -1.69
C ASP A 145 8.87 2.71 -1.67
N ILE A 146 7.94 3.02 -2.58
CA ILE A 146 7.28 4.32 -2.69
C ILE A 146 5.77 4.15 -2.51
N CYS A 147 5.15 5.08 -1.80
CA CYS A 147 3.70 5.08 -1.69
C CYS A 147 3.03 5.35 -3.03
N PRO A 148 2.08 4.51 -3.47
CA PRO A 148 1.32 4.76 -4.69
C PRO A 148 0.56 6.08 -4.64
N ASP A 149 0.77 6.94 -5.63
CA ASP A 149 0.06 8.21 -5.75
C ASP A 149 -1.42 8.00 -6.12
N PHE A 150 -1.71 7.05 -7.03
CA PHE A 150 -3.07 6.62 -7.32
C PHE A 150 -3.44 5.43 -6.42
N ARG A 151 -4.29 5.69 -5.42
CA ARG A 151 -4.81 4.67 -4.51
C ARG A 151 -6.24 4.92 -4.10
N LEU A 152 -6.99 3.83 -3.98
CA LEU A 152 -8.39 3.80 -3.59
C LEU A 152 -8.55 2.93 -2.34
N ARG A 153 -9.21 3.45 -1.31
CA ARG A 153 -9.49 2.73 -0.08
C ARG A 153 -10.95 2.31 0.00
N ARG A 154 -11.20 1.04 0.36
CA ARG A 154 -12.55 0.56 0.60
C ARG A 154 -13.14 1.21 1.85
N HIS A 155 -14.36 1.73 1.74
CA HIS A 155 -15.15 2.11 2.90
C HIS A 155 -15.58 0.88 3.67
N LYS A 156 -15.38 0.90 4.98
CA LYS A 156 -16.13 0.01 5.85
C LYS A 156 -17.58 0.48 5.86
N PRO A 157 -18.54 -0.42 5.65
CA PRO A 157 -19.96 -0.10 5.82
C PRO A 157 -20.26 0.35 7.25
#